data_AF-A0A0B0HC58-F1
#
_entry.id   AF-A0A0B0HC58-F1
#
_cell.length_a   1.000
_cell.length_b   1.000
_cell.length_c   1.000
_cell.angle_alpha   90.00
_cell.angle_beta   90.00
_cell.angle_gamma   90.00
#
_symmetry.space_group_name_H-M   'P 1'
#
loop_
_entity.id
_entity.type
_entity.pdbx_description
1 polymer ?
#
loop_
_entity_poly.entity_id
_entity_poly.type
_entity_poly.pdbx_seq_one_letter_code
_entity_poly.pdbx_strand_id
1 'polypeptide(L)'
;MIGRWFEGAIWSSRLVVLLAVVSSLVSAIALFYMSTVDAWILVTHVLNYGSPELTAVDRVELRAETVTHVVEMVDGYLLATVLLIFGMGLYELFISKIGQAEESGTSSKVLVINSLDDLKARLAKVVLMILIVRYFEFALGMDFNTPLDLLYFAFGIAFLGAALWLSHLADMKH
;
A
#
# COMPACT_ATOMS: atom_id res chain seq x y z
N MET A 1 41.16 1.08 22.60
CA MET A 1 40.42 -0.17 22.33
C MET A 1 38.91 0.03 22.15
N ILE A 2 38.26 0.95 22.90
CA ILE A 2 36.83 1.29 22.72
C ILE A 2 36.47 1.80 21.31
N GLY A 3 37.32 2.63 20.68
CA GLY A 3 37.05 3.18 19.35
C GLY A 3 36.82 2.12 18.27
N ARG A 4 37.68 1.08 18.20
CA ARG A 4 37.58 0.02 17.18
C ARG A 4 36.34 -0.87 17.33
N TRP A 5 35.86 -1.09 18.56
CA TRP A 5 34.62 -1.83 18.82
C TRP A 5 33.39 -1.00 18.45
N PHE A 6 33.40 0.30 18.77
CA PHE A 6 32.31 1.21 18.43
C PHE A 6 32.21 1.46 16.92
N GLU A 7 33.36 1.61 16.25
CA GLU A 7 33.46 1.76 14.80
C GLU A 7 33.01 0.49 14.06
N GLY A 8 33.36 -0.70 14.61
CA GLY A 8 32.83 -1.98 14.14
C GLY A 8 31.31 -2.13 14.34
N ALA A 9 30.77 -1.65 15.46
CA ALA A 9 29.32 -1.64 15.74
C ALA A 9 28.56 -0.69 14.81
N ILE A 10 29.13 0.48 14.50
CA ILE A 10 28.56 1.42 13.51
C ILE A 10 28.59 0.80 12.11
N TRP A 11 29.67 0.13 11.72
CA TRP A 11 29.78 -0.50 10.41
C TRP A 11 28.80 -1.68 10.26
N SER A 12 28.61 -2.48 11.31
CA SER A 12 27.62 -3.56 11.34
C SER A 12 26.17 -3.10 11.47
N SER A 13 25.90 -1.82 11.76
CA SER A 13 24.53 -1.26 11.72
C SER A 13 23.87 -1.36 10.34
N ARG A 14 24.66 -1.42 9.25
CA ARG A 14 24.14 -1.67 7.90
C ARG A 14 23.46 -3.03 7.76
N LEU A 15 23.87 -4.04 8.55
CA LEU A 15 23.24 -5.36 8.55
C LEU A 15 21.81 -5.33 9.11
N VAL A 16 21.51 -4.38 10.01
CA VAL A 16 20.13 -4.19 10.52
C VAL A 16 19.20 -3.74 9.39
N VAL A 17 19.71 -2.94 8.45
CA VAL A 17 18.93 -2.51 7.28
C VAL A 17 18.62 -3.69 6.36
N LEU A 18 19.54 -4.65 6.19
CA LEU A 18 19.26 -5.87 5.42
C LEU A 18 18.07 -6.66 5.97
N LEU A 19 17.91 -6.74 7.29
CA LEU A 19 16.73 -7.39 7.89
C LEU A 19 15.43 -6.65 7.51
N ALA A 20 15.44 -5.31 7.52
CA ALA A 20 14.29 -4.52 7.09
C ALA A 20 13.97 -4.71 5.59
N VAL A 21 15.00 -4.75 4.74
CA VAL A 21 14.86 -5.01 3.30
C VAL A 21 14.27 -6.40 3.07
N VAL A 22 14.87 -7.45 3.64
CA VAL A 22 14.41 -8.83 3.43
C VAL A 22 12.98 -9.03 3.95
N SER A 23 12.66 -8.51 5.14
CA SER A 23 11.30 -8.60 5.68
C SER A 23 10.30 -7.86 4.79
N SER A 24 10.60 -6.65 4.30
CA SER A 24 9.72 -5.94 3.37
C SER A 24 9.50 -6.68 2.04
N LEU A 25 10.54 -7.33 1.49
CA LEU A 25 10.44 -8.11 0.26
C LEU A 25 9.58 -9.36 0.46
N VAL A 26 9.79 -10.08 1.56
CA VAL A 26 8.97 -11.26 1.91
C VAL A 26 7.51 -10.86 2.12
N SER A 27 7.25 -9.76 2.83
CA SER A 27 5.89 -9.25 3.02
C SER A 27 5.25 -8.80 1.70
N ALA A 28 5.99 -8.12 0.82
CA ALA A 28 5.50 -7.75 -0.51
C ALA A 28 5.09 -8.98 -1.32
N ILE A 29 5.95 -10.02 -1.35
CA ILE A 29 5.66 -11.28 -2.05
C ILE A 29 4.42 -11.97 -1.46
N ALA A 30 4.30 -12.03 -0.13
CA ALA A 30 3.15 -12.62 0.53
C ALA A 30 1.85 -11.89 0.19
N LEU A 31 1.86 -10.55 0.18
CA LEU A 31 0.69 -9.75 -0.18
C LEU A 31 0.35 -9.86 -1.66
N PHE A 32 1.34 -9.90 -2.55
CA PHE A 32 1.11 -10.18 -3.97
C PHE A 32 0.44 -11.53 -4.17
N TYR A 33 0.90 -12.55 -3.44
CA TYR A 33 0.31 -13.88 -3.49
C TYR A 33 -1.14 -13.86 -2.99
N MET A 34 -1.40 -13.33 -1.79
CA MET A 34 -2.75 -13.21 -1.22
C MET A 34 -3.69 -12.47 -2.16
N SER A 35 -3.31 -11.27 -2.62
CA SER A 35 -4.13 -10.46 -3.53
C SER A 35 -4.40 -11.17 -4.86
N THR A 36 -3.47 -12.00 -5.34
CA THR A 36 -3.65 -12.78 -6.57
C THR A 36 -4.59 -13.96 -6.37
N VAL A 37 -4.57 -14.59 -5.19
CA VAL A 37 -5.54 -15.63 -4.83
C VAL A 37 -6.94 -15.02 -4.73
N ASP A 38 -7.08 -13.87 -4.07
CA ASP A 38 -8.36 -13.16 -3.95
C ASP A 38 -8.88 -12.72 -5.33
N ALA A 39 -8.00 -12.23 -6.20
CA ALA A 39 -8.34 -11.93 -7.60
C ALA A 39 -8.92 -13.14 -8.34
N TRP A 40 -8.31 -14.31 -8.14
CA TRP A 40 -8.77 -15.54 -8.78
C TRP A 40 -10.15 -15.96 -8.26
N ILE A 41 -10.37 -15.91 -6.95
CA ILE A 41 -11.67 -16.20 -6.33
C ILE A 41 -12.75 -15.23 -6.82
N LEU A 42 -12.42 -13.94 -6.93
CA LEU A 42 -13.34 -12.94 -7.45
C LEU A 42 -13.79 -13.27 -8.88
N VAL A 43 -12.85 -13.64 -9.75
CA VAL A 43 -13.17 -14.01 -11.14
C VAL A 43 -14.14 -15.19 -11.18
N THR A 44 -13.98 -16.21 -10.33
CA THR A 44 -14.89 -17.34 -10.30
C THR A 44 -16.28 -16.96 -9.76
N HIS A 45 -16.37 -16.06 -8.78
CA HIS A 45 -17.63 -15.55 -8.25
C HIS A 45 -18.40 -14.70 -9.28
N VAL A 46 -17.71 -13.83 -10.02
CA VAL A 46 -18.33 -12.99 -11.06
C VAL A 46 -18.92 -13.83 -12.20
N LEU A 47 -18.29 -14.95 -12.55
CA LEU A 47 -18.83 -15.87 -13.56
C LEU A 47 -20.21 -16.42 -13.16
N ASN A 48 -20.49 -16.54 -11.86
CA ASN A 48 -21.79 -17.00 -11.37
C ASN A 48 -22.88 -15.91 -11.41
N TYR A 49 -22.54 -14.62 -11.59
CA TYR A 49 -23.49 -13.51 -11.65
C TYR A 49 -24.52 -13.63 -12.79
N GLY A 50 -24.13 -14.29 -13.89
CA GLY A 50 -24.98 -14.54 -15.05
C GLY A 50 -25.96 -15.70 -14.89
N SER A 51 -25.95 -16.43 -13.77
CA SER A 51 -26.78 -17.62 -13.64
C SER A 51 -28.28 -17.27 -13.65
N PRO A 52 -29.14 -18.04 -14.34
CA PRO A 52 -30.59 -17.82 -14.37
C PRO A 52 -31.27 -18.08 -13.02
N GLU A 53 -30.59 -18.74 -12.08
CA GLU A 53 -31.11 -19.20 -10.79
C GLU A 53 -31.06 -18.12 -9.70
N LEU A 54 -30.31 -17.03 -9.90
CA LEU A 54 -30.19 -15.92 -8.95
C LEU A 54 -31.44 -15.03 -8.92
N THR A 55 -32.01 -14.84 -7.73
CA THR A 55 -33.10 -13.88 -7.51
C THR A 55 -32.61 -12.44 -7.64
N ALA A 56 -33.52 -11.47 -7.81
CA ALA A 56 -33.16 -10.06 -7.94
C ALA A 56 -32.48 -9.50 -6.68
N VAL A 57 -32.78 -10.05 -5.49
CA VAL A 57 -32.18 -9.65 -4.21
C VAL A 57 -30.75 -10.17 -4.11
N ASP A 58 -30.55 -11.46 -4.39
CA ASP A 58 -29.22 -12.10 -4.33
C ASP A 58 -28.22 -11.45 -5.31
N ARG A 59 -28.69 -10.95 -6.47
CA ARG A 59 -27.83 -10.23 -7.42
C ARG A 59 -27.32 -8.90 -6.87
N VAL A 60 -28.13 -8.20 -6.08
CA VAL A 60 -27.71 -6.91 -5.47
C VAL A 60 -26.66 -7.16 -4.40
N GLU A 61 -26.86 -8.19 -3.58
CA GLU A 61 -25.90 -8.59 -2.54
C GLU A 61 -24.58 -9.07 -3.14
N LEU A 62 -24.63 -9.97 -4.12
CA LEU A 62 -23.43 -10.48 -4.81
C LEU A 62 -22.66 -9.36 -5.52
N ARG A 63 -23.37 -8.34 -6.05
CA ARG A 63 -22.73 -7.15 -6.63
C ARG A 63 -22.02 -6.32 -5.55
N ALA A 64 -22.64 -6.12 -4.40
CA ALA A 64 -22.03 -5.37 -3.30
C ALA A 64 -20.76 -6.08 -2.79
N GLU A 65 -20.85 -7.39 -2.55
CA GLU A 65 -19.71 -8.25 -2.15
C GLU A 65 -18.58 -8.21 -3.17
N THR A 66 -18.91 -8.33 -4.47
CA THR A 66 -17.93 -8.23 -5.56
C THR A 66 -17.19 -6.88 -5.53
N VAL A 67 -17.92 -5.77 -5.34
CA VAL A 67 -17.30 -4.43 -5.29
C VAL A 67 -16.35 -4.32 -4.11
N THR A 68 -16.72 -4.83 -2.94
CA THR A 68 -15.85 -4.86 -1.75
C THR A 68 -14.58 -5.66 -2.02
N HIS A 69 -14.69 -6.89 -2.56
CA HIS A 69 -13.52 -7.71 -2.87
C HIS A 69 -12.60 -7.10 -3.94
N VAL A 70 -13.15 -6.36 -4.93
CA VAL A 70 -12.31 -5.61 -5.88
C VAL A 70 -11.47 -4.57 -5.15
N VAL A 71 -12.08 -3.82 -4.22
CA VAL A 71 -11.38 -2.77 -3.46
C VAL A 71 -10.28 -3.37 -2.59
N GLU A 72 -10.57 -4.46 -1.90
CA GLU A 72 -9.60 -5.20 -1.06
C GLU A 72 -8.40 -5.71 -1.88
N MET A 73 -8.64 -6.32 -3.05
CA MET A 73 -7.60 -6.82 -3.94
C MET A 73 -6.71 -5.68 -4.45
N VAL A 74 -7.31 -4.55 -4.86
CA VAL A 74 -6.57 -3.38 -5.34
C VAL A 74 -5.71 -2.79 -4.22
N ASP A 75 -6.25 -2.67 -3.00
CA ASP A 75 -5.49 -2.25 -1.82
C ASP A 75 -4.31 -3.17 -1.54
N GLY A 76 -4.53 -4.49 -1.57
CA GLY A 76 -3.50 -5.50 -1.37
C GLY A 76 -2.34 -5.38 -2.35
N TYR A 77 -2.62 -5.15 -3.65
CA TYR A 77 -1.59 -4.90 -4.65
C TYR A 77 -0.83 -3.59 -4.45
N LEU A 78 -1.52 -2.53 -4.02
CA LEU A 78 -0.90 -1.24 -3.70
C LEU A 78 0.05 -1.37 -2.50
N LEU A 79 -0.42 -1.98 -1.41
CA LEU A 79 0.39 -2.25 -0.21
C LEU A 79 1.62 -3.11 -0.56
N ALA A 80 1.45 -4.17 -1.35
CA ALA A 80 2.55 -5.02 -1.80
C ALA A 80 3.60 -4.24 -2.60
N THR A 81 3.15 -3.38 -3.53
CA THR A 81 4.02 -2.54 -4.34
C THR A 81 4.78 -1.52 -3.50
N VAL A 82 4.14 -0.92 -2.49
CA VAL A 82 4.81 0.00 -1.55
C VAL A 82 5.91 -0.69 -0.78
N LEU A 83 5.65 -1.88 -0.24
CA LEU A 83 6.67 -2.64 0.49
C LEU A 83 7.84 -3.03 -0.41
N LEU A 84 7.57 -3.35 -1.68
CA LEU A 84 8.60 -3.63 -2.68
C LEU A 84 9.47 -2.39 -2.94
N ILE A 85 8.86 -1.24 -3.23
CA ILE A 85 9.58 0.04 -3.46
C ILE A 85 10.35 0.46 -2.22
N PHE A 86 9.76 0.30 -1.03
CA PHE A 86 10.39 0.63 0.23
C PHE A 86 11.62 -0.25 0.50
N GLY A 87 11.50 -1.57 0.32
CA GLY A 87 12.62 -2.50 0.46
C GLY A 87 13.77 -2.21 -0.49
N MET A 88 13.47 -1.96 -1.78
CA MET A 88 14.48 -1.56 -2.76
C MET A 88 15.11 -0.20 -2.42
N GLY A 89 14.30 0.78 -2.01
CA GLY A 89 14.79 2.12 -1.62
C GLY A 89 15.70 2.09 -0.39
N LEU A 90 15.38 1.28 0.63
CA LEU A 90 16.26 1.08 1.78
C LEU A 90 17.59 0.42 1.38
N TYR A 91 17.55 -0.57 0.48
CA TYR A 91 18.75 -1.22 -0.03
C TYR A 91 19.67 -0.25 -0.78
N GLU A 92 19.12 0.52 -1.71
CA GLU A 92 19.91 1.47 -2.52
C GLU A 92 20.54 2.57 -1.68
N LEU A 93 19.81 3.06 -0.68
CA LEU A 93 20.26 4.17 0.16
C LEU A 93 21.37 3.77 1.15
N PHE A 94 21.26 2.58 1.75
CA PHE A 94 22.15 2.19 2.86
C PHE A 94 23.21 1.15 2.49
N ILE A 95 23.05 0.44 1.37
CA ILE A 95 23.94 -0.66 0.98
C ILE A 95 24.68 -0.33 -0.31
N SER A 96 23.98 -0.30 -1.44
CA SER A 96 24.59 -0.06 -2.75
C SER A 96 23.52 0.19 -3.81
N LYS A 97 23.84 0.99 -4.82
CA LYS A 97 23.04 1.06 -6.05
C LYS A 97 22.95 -0.31 -6.71
N ILE A 98 21.79 -0.62 -7.30
CA ILE A 98 21.56 -1.88 -8.01
C ILE A 98 22.15 -1.77 -9.42
N GLY A 99 23.31 -2.38 -9.67
CA GLY A 99 24.03 -2.28 -10.95
C GLY A 99 23.24 -2.75 -12.19
N GLN A 100 22.32 -3.71 -12.04
CA GLN A 100 21.43 -4.15 -13.14
C GLN A 100 20.44 -3.06 -13.61
N ALA A 101 20.14 -2.07 -12.76
CA ALA A 101 19.29 -0.94 -13.14
C ALA A 101 20.05 0.13 -13.94
N GLU A 102 21.39 0.15 -13.90
CA GLU A 102 22.23 1.06 -14.69
C GLU A 102 22.50 0.52 -16.11
N GLU A 103 22.72 -0.80 -16.27
CA GLU A 103 23.00 -1.41 -17.58
C GLU A 103 21.78 -1.52 -18.51
N SER A 104 20.56 -1.55 -17.97
CA SER A 104 19.34 -1.83 -18.74
C SER A 104 18.69 -0.62 -19.42
N GLY A 105 19.30 0.58 -19.36
CA GLY A 105 18.82 1.79 -20.07
C GLY A 105 17.41 2.29 -19.69
N THR A 106 16.70 1.57 -18.82
CA THR A 106 15.34 1.85 -18.35
C THR A 106 15.37 2.65 -17.03
N SER A 107 16.57 3.04 -16.59
CA SER A 107 16.86 3.64 -15.28
C SER A 107 16.23 5.02 -15.03
N SER A 108 15.86 5.78 -16.06
CA SER A 108 15.85 7.24 -15.89
C SER A 108 14.53 7.88 -15.43
N LYS A 109 13.43 7.16 -15.17
CA LYS A 109 12.17 7.86 -14.80
C LYS A 109 11.35 7.32 -13.62
N VAL A 110 11.64 6.13 -13.09
CA VAL A 110 10.79 5.52 -12.04
C VAL A 110 11.48 5.37 -10.68
N LEU A 111 12.82 5.38 -10.61
CA LEU A 111 13.55 5.03 -9.38
C LEU A 111 14.68 6.01 -8.97
N VAL A 112 14.73 7.23 -9.52
CA VAL A 112 15.68 8.23 -9.03
C VAL A 112 15.10 8.92 -7.79
N ILE A 113 15.13 8.21 -6.67
CA ILE A 113 14.86 8.78 -5.34
C ILE A 113 16.19 9.38 -4.86
N ASN A 114 16.36 10.68 -5.08
CA ASN A 114 17.60 11.39 -4.73
C ASN A 114 17.76 11.63 -3.21
N SER A 115 16.78 11.29 -2.37
CA SER A 115 16.88 11.47 -0.91
C SER A 115 15.86 10.64 -0.10
N LEU A 116 16.19 10.42 1.18
CA LEU A 116 15.27 9.88 2.20
C LEU A 116 13.96 10.66 2.29
N ASP A 117 13.99 11.96 2.04
CA ASP A 117 12.80 12.81 2.16
C ASP A 117 11.86 12.63 0.96
N ASP A 118 12.38 12.35 -0.24
CA ASP A 118 11.55 11.98 -1.39
C ASP A 118 10.95 10.56 -1.21
N LEU A 119 11.69 9.62 -0.61
CA LEU A 119 11.15 8.30 -0.24
C LEU A 119 10.06 8.42 0.83
N LYS A 120 10.31 9.23 1.87
CA LYS A 120 9.37 9.46 2.97
C LYS A 120 8.12 10.19 2.51
N ALA A 121 8.25 11.18 1.63
CA ALA A 121 7.12 11.88 1.02
C ALA A 121 6.28 10.94 0.14
N ARG A 122 6.93 10.15 -0.72
CA ARG A 122 6.24 9.15 -1.56
C ARG A 122 5.55 8.08 -0.73
N LEU A 123 6.22 7.55 0.31
CA LEU A 123 5.66 6.54 1.19
C LEU A 123 4.48 7.09 2.01
N ALA A 124 4.60 8.29 2.57
CA ALA A 124 3.50 8.95 3.27
C ALA A 124 2.28 9.11 2.37
N LYS A 125 2.50 9.46 1.10
CA LYS A 125 1.44 9.59 0.10
C LYS A 125 0.73 8.26 -0.18
N VAL A 126 1.46 7.14 -0.27
CA VAL A 126 0.81 5.84 -0.49
C VAL A 126 0.13 5.30 0.77
N VAL A 127 0.73 5.47 1.96
CA VAL A 127 0.07 5.13 3.23
C VAL A 127 -1.25 5.89 3.38
N LEU A 128 -1.27 7.17 3.00
CA LEU A 128 -2.48 8.00 3.02
C LEU A 128 -3.53 7.48 2.02
N MET A 129 -3.11 6.99 0.85
CA MET A 129 -4.02 6.34 -0.12
C MET A 129 -4.63 5.04 0.43
N ILE A 130 -3.82 4.18 1.05
CA ILE A 130 -4.29 2.92 1.68
C ILE A 130 -5.30 3.23 2.79
N LEU A 131 -5.02 4.25 3.61
CA LEU A 131 -5.93 4.67 4.70
C LEU A 131 -7.29 5.12 4.15
N ILE A 132 -7.29 5.83 3.03
CA ILE A 132 -8.52 6.27 2.36
C ILE A 132 -9.30 5.06 1.85
N VAL A 133 -8.64 4.14 1.15
CA VAL A 133 -9.28 2.93 0.61
C VAL A 133 -9.89 2.08 1.73
N ARG A 134 -9.14 1.82 2.79
CA ARG A 134 -9.61 1.07 3.96
C ARG A 134 -10.76 1.74 4.70
N TYR A 135 -10.73 3.06 4.80
CA TYR A 135 -11.85 3.79 5.39
C TYR A 135 -13.12 3.65 4.55
N PHE A 136 -13.01 3.71 3.23
CA PHE A 136 -14.16 3.50 2.34
C PHE A 136 -14.68 2.06 2.40
N GLU A 137 -13.80 1.07 2.43
CA GLU A 137 -14.16 -0.35 2.62
C GLU A 137 -14.94 -0.55 3.92
N PHE A 138 -14.40 -0.05 5.04
CA PHE A 138 -15.07 -0.12 6.34
C PHE A 138 -16.40 0.64 6.36
N ALA A 139 -16.48 1.78 5.68
CA ALA A 139 -17.69 2.57 5.59
C ALA A 139 -18.81 1.91 4.77
N LEU A 140 -18.46 1.21 3.69
CA LEU A 140 -19.43 0.49 2.86
C LEU A 140 -19.99 -0.74 3.57
N GLY A 141 -19.23 -1.34 4.49
CA GLY A 141 -19.66 -2.47 5.32
C GLY A 141 -20.36 -2.09 6.63
N MET A 142 -20.56 -0.79 6.91
CA MET A 142 -21.12 -0.32 8.18
C MET A 142 -22.65 -0.21 8.11
N ASP A 143 -23.35 -0.85 9.05
CA ASP A 143 -24.79 -0.66 9.21
C ASP A 143 -25.08 0.66 9.94
N PHE A 144 -25.62 1.63 9.22
CA PHE A 144 -26.00 2.94 9.77
C PHE A 144 -27.33 2.83 10.55
N ASN A 145 -27.24 2.52 11.83
CA ASN A 145 -28.41 2.31 12.69
C ASN A 145 -28.92 3.60 13.35
N THR A 146 -28.04 4.57 13.58
CA THR A 146 -28.39 5.85 14.20
C THR A 146 -27.94 7.05 13.35
N PRO A 147 -28.63 8.21 13.47
CA PRO A 147 -28.20 9.44 12.81
C PRO A 147 -26.80 9.91 13.21
N LEU A 148 -26.34 9.52 14.41
CA LEU A 148 -24.98 9.81 14.89
C LEU A 148 -23.91 9.03 14.10
N ASP A 149 -24.20 7.79 13.69
CA ASP A 149 -23.28 6.98 12.88
C ASP A 149 -23.01 7.65 11.53
N LEU A 150 -24.06 8.22 10.93
CA LEU A 150 -23.96 9.02 9.70
C LEU A 150 -23.11 10.28 9.90
N LEU A 151 -23.24 10.93 11.06
CA LEU A 151 -22.45 12.11 11.41
C LEU A 151 -20.97 11.77 11.58
N TYR A 152 -20.65 10.68 12.30
CA TYR A 152 -19.26 10.22 12.47
C TYR A 152 -18.64 9.80 11.14
N PHE A 153 -19.41 9.17 10.26
CA PHE A 153 -18.98 8.87 8.90
C PHE A 153 -18.68 10.15 8.10
N ALA A 154 -19.58 11.13 8.11
CA ALA A 154 -19.34 12.41 7.44
C ALA A 154 -18.08 13.14 7.99
N PHE A 155 -17.84 13.07 9.30
CA PHE A 155 -16.63 13.60 9.90
C PHE A 155 -15.37 12.89 9.41
N GLY A 156 -15.36 11.56 9.34
CA GLY A 156 -14.19 10.84 8.85
C GLY A 156 -13.88 11.15 7.38
N ILE A 157 -14.90 11.29 6.52
CA ILE A 157 -14.69 11.80 5.14
C ILE A 157 -14.08 13.20 5.17
N ALA A 158 -14.58 14.11 6.01
CA ALA A 158 -14.03 15.46 6.12
C ALA A 158 -12.56 15.47 6.58
N PHE A 159 -12.19 14.60 7.54
CA PHE A 159 -10.81 14.46 7.98
C PHE A 159 -9.89 13.86 6.91
N LEU A 160 -10.36 12.87 6.14
CA LEU A 160 -9.61 12.34 5.01
C LEU A 160 -9.39 13.42 3.93
N GLY A 161 -10.42 14.20 3.62
CA GLY A 161 -10.32 15.35 2.72
C GLY A 161 -9.32 16.40 3.22
N ALA A 162 -9.34 16.70 4.51
CA ALA A 162 -8.38 17.62 5.12
C ALA A 162 -6.94 17.07 5.08
N ALA A 163 -6.74 15.78 5.36
CA ALA A 163 -5.43 15.12 5.29
C ALA A 163 -4.86 15.13 3.87
N LEU A 164 -5.69 14.87 2.85
CA LEU A 164 -5.33 14.97 1.43
C LEU A 164 -4.93 16.38 1.05
N TRP A 165 -5.73 17.37 1.43
CA TRP A 165 -5.46 18.77 1.15
C TRP A 165 -4.15 19.24 1.79
N LEU A 166 -3.91 18.87 3.05
CA LEU A 166 -2.69 19.20 3.77
C LEU A 166 -1.45 18.54 3.15
N SER A 167 -1.58 17.28 2.73
CA SER A 167 -0.53 16.54 2.02
C SER A 167 -0.14 17.24 0.71
N HIS A 168 -1.13 17.68 -0.07
CA HIS A 168 -0.89 18.43 -1.31
C HIS A 168 -0.26 19.81 -1.05
N LEU A 169 -0.62 20.47 0.05
CA LEU A 169 -0.02 21.75 0.44
C LEU A 169 1.46 21.60 0.83
N ALA A 170 1.84 20.47 1.44
CA ALA A 170 3.21 20.17 1.79
C ALA A 170 4.09 19.95 0.55
N ASP A 171 3.54 19.34 -0.50
CA ASP A 171 4.23 19.13 -1.79
C ASP A 171 4.55 20.46 -2.51
N MET A 172 3.74 21.52 -2.34
CA MET A 172 3.95 22.81 -3.03
C MET A 172 5.05 23.70 -2.42
N LYS A 173 5.58 23.36 -1.23
CA LYS A 173 6.56 24.17 -0.51
C LYS A 173 8.02 23.75 -0.77
N HIS A 174 8.23 22.71 -1.59
CA HIS A 174 9.54 22.18 -1.96
C HIS A 174 9.88 22.43 -3.42
#